data_AF-A0A6N7WJM0-F1
#
_entry.id   AF-A0A6N7WJM0-F1
#
_cell.length_a   1.000
_cell.length_b   1.000
_cell.length_c   1.000
_cell.angle_alpha   90.00
_cell.angle_beta   90.00
_cell.angle_gamma   90.00
#
_symmetry.space_group_name_H-M   'P 1'
#
loop_
_entity.id
_entity.type
_entity.pdbx_description
1 polymer ?
#
loop_
_entity_poly.entity_id
_entity_poly.type
_entity_poly.pdbx_seq_one_letter_code
_entity_poly.pdbx_strand_id
1 'polypeptide(L)'
;MNCVGIDVSKGKSMIAVMRPFGEVVISPFEVQHTASELSELAKLLKSLDGETRVVMESTGNYHTPVAWLLHDAGLYVSVVNAMLVHDYGNNSLRRAKTDKKDAVKLANYGLDHWLTLLRYVPEEDTRLLLKNCYRQYQQYSKVQTMLKNNLISLLDAVFPEVNRLFNSSPRADGSEKWVDFVSTFWHCRCVSTLSLKSFSARYLKWCRKHGYYFSQEKAFEIHSKAQSCISVMPRNETTKLLVQQAIAQLKATSAALAALKQEMQSLAAALPEYPVVMEMFGVGSTLGPQLMAEIGDVRRFHSKKALVAFAGIDAPPCQSGQMDIHSRSISKRGSAALRRTLFLVMGIYLQSAPLDEPVYQFMDKKRSEGKPYKVYMMASANKFLRIYYASVTAYLNTLARI
;
A
#
# COMPACT_ATOMS: atom_id res chain seq x y z
N MET A 1 1.48 -18.15 -35.42
CA MET A 1 1.29 -17.52 -34.10
C MET A 1 2.59 -17.64 -33.34
N ASN A 2 3.23 -16.54 -32.97
CA ASN A 2 4.47 -16.54 -32.21
C ASN A 2 4.16 -16.07 -30.79
N CYS A 3 4.47 -16.89 -29.78
CA CYS A 3 4.38 -16.48 -28.39
C CYS A 3 5.79 -16.29 -27.82
N VAL A 4 6.05 -15.10 -27.31
CA VAL A 4 7.33 -14.70 -26.75
C VAL A 4 7.20 -14.71 -25.23
N GLY A 5 7.84 -15.66 -24.56
CA GLY A 5 7.93 -15.68 -23.11
C GLY A 5 9.18 -14.93 -22.66
N ILE A 6 8.99 -13.96 -21.76
CA ILE A 6 10.07 -13.14 -21.22
C ILE A 6 10.12 -13.37 -19.71
N ASP A 7 11.15 -14.09 -19.26
CA ASP A 7 11.47 -14.18 -17.84
C ASP A 7 12.35 -12.99 -17.44
N VAL A 8 11.80 -12.13 -16.57
CA VAL A 8 12.40 -10.83 -16.25
C VAL A 8 13.20 -10.89 -14.96
N SER A 9 14.49 -10.59 -15.06
CA SER A 9 15.41 -10.44 -13.94
C SER A 9 15.92 -8.99 -13.82
N LYS A 10 16.71 -8.70 -12.78
CA LYS A 10 17.28 -7.36 -12.60
C LYS A 10 18.32 -7.08 -13.70
N GLY A 11 18.02 -6.15 -14.59
CA GLY A 11 18.94 -5.64 -15.61
C GLY A 11 19.03 -6.48 -16.89
N LYS A 12 18.50 -7.70 -16.89
CA LYS A 12 18.44 -8.58 -18.06
C LYS A 12 17.22 -9.49 -18.02
N SER A 13 16.83 -9.99 -19.19
CA SER A 13 15.72 -10.93 -19.37
C SER A 13 16.12 -12.10 -20.24
N MET A 14 15.55 -13.28 -19.94
CA MET A 14 15.63 -14.44 -20.81
C MET A 14 14.41 -14.46 -21.72
N ILE A 15 14.64 -14.60 -23.03
CA ILE A 15 13.61 -14.59 -24.07
C ILE A 15 13.48 -15.98 -24.64
N ALA A 16 12.26 -16.48 -24.81
CA ALA A 16 11.96 -17.69 -25.58
C ALA A 16 10.83 -17.40 -26.58
N VAL A 17 10.99 -17.82 -27.83
CA VAL A 17 9.97 -17.64 -28.87
C VAL A 17 9.45 -19.01 -29.30
N MET A 18 8.19 -19.26 -28.99
CA MET A 18 7.52 -20.54 -29.22
C MET A 18 6.38 -20.38 -30.23
N ARG A 19 6.12 -21.43 -31.00
CA ARG A 19 4.94 -21.63 -31.84
C ARG A 19 4.11 -22.80 -31.29
N PRO A 20 2.84 -22.97 -31.75
CA PRO A 20 2.04 -24.14 -31.41
C PRO A 20 2.79 -25.46 -31.64
N PHE A 21 2.39 -26.51 -30.92
CA PHE A 21 3.01 -27.84 -30.99
C PHE A 21 4.48 -27.91 -30.53
N GLY A 22 4.95 -26.89 -29.81
CA GLY A 22 6.28 -26.88 -29.19
C GLY A 22 7.44 -26.52 -30.14
N GLU A 23 7.13 -25.96 -31.31
CA GLU A 23 8.15 -25.43 -32.23
C GLU A 23 8.88 -24.25 -31.59
N VAL A 24 10.21 -24.35 -31.49
CA VAL A 24 11.09 -23.27 -31.02
C VAL A 24 11.52 -22.46 -32.23
N VAL A 25 11.02 -21.21 -32.35
CA VAL A 25 11.36 -20.32 -33.47
C VAL A 25 12.75 -19.75 -33.31
N ILE A 26 13.07 -19.33 -32.09
CA ILE A 26 14.38 -18.78 -31.71
C ILE A 26 14.81 -19.49 -30.42
N SER A 27 16.04 -20.01 -30.43
CA SER A 27 16.64 -20.62 -29.24
C SER A 27 16.73 -19.59 -28.11
N PRO A 28 16.44 -19.94 -26.84
CA PRO A 28 16.40 -18.96 -25.78
C PRO A 28 17.70 -18.15 -25.61
N PHE A 29 17.57 -16.83 -25.53
CA PHE A 29 18.68 -15.88 -25.49
C PHE A 29 18.44 -14.78 -24.45
N GLU A 30 19.52 -14.13 -24.01
CA GLU A 30 19.47 -13.03 -23.05
C GLU A 30 19.41 -11.68 -23.74
N VAL A 31 18.68 -10.74 -23.14
CA VAL A 31 18.58 -9.33 -23.56
C VAL A 31 18.76 -8.44 -22.33
N GLN A 32 19.67 -7.47 -22.40
CA GLN A 32 19.86 -6.47 -21.35
C GLN A 32 18.75 -5.42 -21.41
N HIS A 33 18.45 -4.81 -20.26
CA HIS A 33 17.43 -3.76 -20.15
C HIS A 33 17.96 -2.38 -20.59
N THR A 34 18.66 -2.33 -21.72
CA THR A 34 19.11 -1.09 -22.34
C THR A 34 18.16 -0.68 -23.46
N ALA A 35 18.08 0.62 -23.74
CA ALA A 35 17.22 1.12 -24.83
C ALA A 35 17.59 0.51 -26.19
N SER A 36 18.89 0.30 -26.45
CA SER A 36 19.38 -0.30 -27.70
C SER A 36 18.93 -1.74 -27.84
N GLU A 37 19.25 -2.60 -26.86
CA GLU A 37 18.96 -4.04 -26.94
C GLU A 37 17.46 -4.33 -26.92
N LEU A 38 16.67 -3.59 -26.14
CA LEU A 38 15.22 -3.73 -26.15
C LEU A 38 14.59 -3.25 -27.48
N SER A 39 15.17 -2.23 -28.12
CA SER A 39 14.73 -1.80 -29.45
C SER A 39 15.09 -2.81 -30.53
N GLU A 40 16.25 -3.45 -30.43
CA GLU A 40 16.66 -4.56 -31.31
C GLU A 40 15.75 -5.77 -31.12
N LEU A 41 15.43 -6.12 -29.86
CA LEU A 41 14.44 -7.15 -29.56
C LEU A 41 13.09 -6.82 -30.21
N ALA A 42 12.60 -5.59 -30.08
CA ALA A 42 11.34 -5.18 -30.71
C ALA A 42 11.36 -5.34 -32.23
N LYS A 43 12.47 -4.97 -32.90
CA LYS A 43 12.66 -5.15 -34.35
C LYS A 43 12.65 -6.63 -34.73
N LEU A 44 13.40 -7.46 -34.00
CA LEU A 44 13.46 -8.91 -34.20
C LEU A 44 12.08 -9.56 -34.07
N LEU A 45 11.31 -9.20 -33.05
CA LEU A 45 9.98 -9.76 -32.82
C LEU A 45 8.96 -9.35 -33.89
N LYS A 46 9.12 -8.15 -34.47
CA LYS A 46 8.30 -7.66 -35.58
C LYS A 46 8.65 -8.30 -36.92
N SER A 47 9.90 -8.74 -37.12
CA SER A 47 10.31 -9.41 -38.37
C SER A 47 9.85 -10.87 -38.45
N LEU A 48 9.26 -11.42 -37.38
CA LEU A 48 8.73 -12.78 -37.39
C LEU A 48 7.43 -12.86 -38.18
N ASP A 49 7.30 -13.87 -39.04
CA ASP A 49 6.07 -14.13 -39.77
C ASP A 49 4.92 -14.53 -38.82
N GLY A 50 3.76 -13.88 -39.01
CA GLY A 50 2.52 -14.12 -38.28
C GLY A 50 2.34 -13.25 -37.04
N GLU A 51 1.22 -13.44 -36.34
CA GLU A 51 0.89 -12.66 -35.13
C GLU A 51 1.83 -13.01 -33.98
N THR A 52 2.47 -11.99 -33.39
CA THR A 52 3.39 -12.12 -32.25
C THR A 52 2.77 -11.53 -30.98
N ARG A 53 2.74 -12.32 -29.90
CA ARG A 53 2.33 -11.88 -28.55
C ARG A 53 3.43 -12.13 -27.54
N VAL A 54 3.70 -11.12 -26.72
CA VAL A 54 4.70 -11.14 -25.67
C VAL A 54 4.01 -11.37 -24.33
N VAL A 55 4.52 -12.31 -23.54
CA VAL A 55 4.03 -12.67 -22.22
C VAL A 55 5.18 -12.60 -21.22
N MET A 56 4.98 -11.87 -20.13
CA MET A 56 5.95 -11.75 -19.05
C MET A 56 5.27 -11.77 -17.68
N GLU A 57 5.99 -12.22 -16.66
CA GLU A 57 5.50 -12.23 -15.29
C GLU A 57 5.65 -10.85 -14.61
N SER A 58 4.70 -10.49 -13.75
CA SER A 58 4.82 -9.32 -12.87
C SER A 58 5.88 -9.53 -11.78
N THR A 59 7.17 -9.40 -12.12
CA THR A 59 8.30 -9.54 -11.19
C THR A 59 8.77 -8.16 -10.69
N GLY A 60 8.33 -7.77 -9.49
CA GLY A 60 8.67 -6.47 -8.91
C GLY A 60 8.37 -5.31 -9.87
N ASN A 61 9.31 -4.36 -10.01
CA ASN A 61 9.23 -3.27 -10.99
C ASN A 61 10.08 -3.51 -12.25
N TYR A 62 10.78 -4.65 -12.36
CA TYR A 62 11.74 -4.91 -13.44
C TYR A 62 11.06 -5.17 -14.79
N HIS A 63 9.83 -5.69 -14.78
CA HIS A 63 9.06 -5.92 -16.00
C HIS A 63 8.56 -4.62 -16.64
N THR A 64 8.44 -3.52 -15.88
CA THR A 64 7.80 -2.28 -16.35
C THR A 64 8.52 -1.64 -17.54
N PRO A 65 9.85 -1.46 -17.54
CA PRO A 65 10.56 -0.89 -18.70
C PRO A 65 10.45 -1.77 -19.96
N VAL A 66 10.54 -3.09 -19.79
CA VAL A 66 10.43 -4.05 -20.89
C VAL A 66 9.02 -4.05 -21.48
N ALA A 67 7.99 -4.09 -20.63
CA ALA A 67 6.60 -4.03 -21.04
C ALA A 67 6.29 -2.73 -21.77
N TRP A 68 6.74 -1.60 -21.23
CA TRP A 68 6.50 -0.27 -21.80
C TRP A 68 7.13 -0.14 -23.18
N LEU A 69 8.42 -0.47 -23.34
CA LEU A 69 9.13 -0.30 -24.61
C LEU A 69 8.56 -1.22 -25.70
N LEU A 70 8.29 -2.49 -25.39
CA LEU A 70 7.70 -3.41 -26.36
C LEU A 70 6.27 -3.01 -26.75
N HIS A 71 5.49 -2.48 -25.79
CA HIS A 71 4.16 -1.93 -26.05
C HIS A 71 4.24 -0.66 -26.92
N ASP A 72 5.14 0.26 -26.61
CA ASP A 72 5.36 1.50 -27.38
C ASP A 72 5.82 1.20 -28.81
N ALA A 73 6.62 0.14 -28.98
CA ALA A 73 6.94 -0.41 -30.28
C ALA A 73 5.72 -1.02 -31.00
N GLY A 74 4.53 -1.13 -30.39
CA GLY A 74 3.31 -1.65 -31.01
C GLY A 74 3.16 -3.17 -30.98
N LEU A 75 3.94 -3.88 -30.15
CA LEU A 75 3.75 -5.32 -29.94
C LEU A 75 2.58 -5.57 -28.97
N TYR A 76 1.90 -6.71 -29.14
CA TYR A 76 0.93 -7.17 -28.14
C TYR A 76 1.69 -7.68 -26.91
N VAL A 77 1.69 -6.92 -25.83
CA VAL A 77 2.31 -7.31 -24.57
C VAL A 77 1.22 -7.74 -23.58
N SER A 78 1.49 -8.77 -22.78
CA SER A 78 0.64 -9.21 -21.67
C SER A 78 1.50 -9.44 -20.43
N VAL A 79 1.20 -8.72 -19.35
CA VAL A 79 1.85 -8.90 -18.04
C VAL A 79 0.93 -9.78 -17.19
N VAL A 80 1.38 -11.00 -16.89
CA VAL A 80 0.58 -12.01 -16.18
C VAL A 80 0.96 -12.10 -14.71
N ASN A 81 -0.01 -12.48 -13.88
CA ASN A 81 0.21 -12.62 -12.45
C ASN A 81 1.12 -13.82 -12.15
N ALA A 82 2.16 -13.59 -11.35
CA ALA A 82 3.10 -14.58 -10.85
C ALA A 82 2.47 -15.90 -10.38
N MET A 83 1.37 -15.81 -9.65
CA MET A 83 0.68 -16.98 -9.10
C MET A 83 0.04 -17.85 -10.20
N LEU A 84 -0.47 -17.24 -11.28
CA LEU A 84 -1.05 -17.97 -12.41
C LEU A 84 0.02 -18.74 -13.17
N VAL A 85 1.18 -18.12 -13.38
CA VAL A 85 2.34 -18.76 -14.02
C VAL A 85 2.89 -19.85 -13.12
N HIS A 86 3.03 -19.59 -11.82
CA HIS A 86 3.48 -20.59 -10.84
C HIS A 86 2.62 -21.85 -10.91
N ASP A 87 1.29 -21.72 -10.80
CA ASP A 87 0.36 -22.85 -10.76
C ASP A 87 0.33 -23.65 -12.08
N TYR A 88 0.56 -23.00 -13.23
CA TYR A 88 0.69 -23.67 -14.53
C TYR A 88 1.86 -24.66 -14.61
N GLY A 89 2.95 -24.42 -13.87
CA GLY A 89 4.18 -25.21 -13.97
C GLY A 89 4.25 -26.45 -13.07
N ASN A 90 3.22 -26.74 -12.27
CA ASN A 90 3.29 -27.76 -11.23
C ASN A 90 3.14 -29.21 -11.73
N ASN A 91 3.16 -29.43 -13.04
CA ASN A 91 2.99 -30.75 -13.68
C ASN A 91 4.31 -31.48 -14.00
N SER A 92 5.47 -31.03 -13.51
CA SER A 92 6.77 -31.66 -13.76
C SER A 92 7.46 -32.18 -12.49
N LEU A 93 7.86 -33.45 -12.49
CA LEU A 93 8.55 -34.13 -11.38
C LEU A 93 10.02 -33.70 -11.18
N ARG A 94 10.64 -32.99 -12.14
CA ARG A 94 12.06 -32.56 -12.07
C ARG A 94 12.19 -31.07 -11.69
N ARG A 95 12.71 -30.80 -10.48
CA ARG A 95 12.93 -29.45 -9.90
C ARG A 95 14.19 -28.72 -10.40
N ALA A 96 14.50 -28.76 -11.69
CA ALA A 96 15.58 -27.92 -12.23
C ALA A 96 14.99 -26.61 -12.78
N LYS A 97 14.93 -25.58 -11.93
CA LYS A 97 14.53 -24.20 -12.27
C LYS A 97 15.68 -23.52 -13.02
N THR A 98 15.41 -23.09 -14.26
CA THR A 98 16.37 -22.32 -15.07
C THR A 98 15.62 -21.23 -15.82
N ASP A 99 16.23 -20.05 -15.97
CA ASP A 99 15.61 -18.89 -16.65
C ASP A 99 15.13 -19.25 -18.06
N LYS A 100 15.85 -20.14 -18.77
CA LYS A 100 15.44 -20.66 -20.09
C LYS A 100 14.12 -21.42 -20.03
N LYS A 101 13.93 -22.28 -19.02
CA LYS A 101 12.68 -23.04 -18.85
C LYS A 101 11.54 -22.14 -18.41
N ASP A 102 11.83 -21.14 -17.58
CA ASP A 102 10.83 -20.18 -17.12
C ASP A 102 10.34 -19.29 -18.28
N ALA A 103 11.23 -18.84 -19.16
CA ALA A 103 10.86 -18.15 -20.41
C ALA A 103 10.02 -19.04 -21.34
N VAL A 104 10.41 -20.29 -21.57
CA VAL A 104 9.62 -21.24 -22.39
C VAL A 104 8.25 -21.51 -21.75
N LYS A 105 8.19 -21.66 -20.43
CA LYS A 105 6.95 -21.85 -19.67
C LYS A 105 6.00 -20.66 -19.85
N LEU A 106 6.51 -19.42 -19.80
CA LEU A 106 5.72 -18.22 -20.06
C LEU A 106 5.18 -18.18 -21.49
N ALA A 107 6.00 -18.58 -22.47
CA ALA A 107 5.57 -18.67 -23.86
C ALA A 107 4.45 -19.70 -24.04
N ASN A 108 4.59 -20.89 -23.46
CA ASN A 108 3.56 -21.94 -23.52
C ASN A 108 2.27 -21.52 -22.79
N TYR A 109 2.38 -20.88 -21.63
CA TYR A 109 1.23 -20.30 -20.93
C TYR A 109 0.46 -19.34 -21.86
N GLY A 110 1.18 -18.50 -22.60
CA GLY A 110 0.59 -17.58 -23.56
C GLY A 110 -0.08 -18.24 -24.76
N LEU A 111 0.49 -19.33 -25.28
CA LEU A 111 -0.14 -20.13 -26.34
C LEU A 111 -1.45 -20.75 -25.87
N ASP A 112 -1.47 -21.36 -24.68
CA ASP A 112 -2.67 -22.02 -24.13
C ASP A 112 -3.78 -21.01 -23.81
N HIS A 113 -3.41 -19.78 -23.45
CA HIS A 113 -4.34 -18.71 -23.09
C HIS A 113 -4.48 -17.65 -24.18
N TRP A 114 -4.13 -17.97 -25.44
CA TRP A 114 -4.01 -16.98 -26.52
C TRP A 114 -5.22 -16.04 -26.58
N LEU A 115 -6.44 -16.56 -26.54
CA LEU A 115 -7.68 -15.76 -26.66
C LEU A 115 -8.04 -14.96 -25.40
N THR A 116 -7.48 -15.31 -24.23
CA THR A 116 -7.82 -14.71 -22.94
C THR A 116 -6.73 -13.81 -22.37
N LEU A 117 -5.54 -13.79 -22.98
CA LEU A 117 -4.45 -12.88 -22.62
C LEU A 117 -4.92 -11.42 -22.71
N LEU A 118 -4.79 -10.69 -21.62
CA LEU A 118 -5.11 -9.27 -21.57
C LEU A 118 -3.95 -8.46 -22.11
N ARG A 119 -4.25 -7.55 -23.05
CA ARG A 119 -3.26 -6.59 -23.53
C ARG A 119 -2.85 -5.67 -22.38
N TYR A 120 -1.54 -5.53 -22.19
CA TYR A 120 -0.93 -4.56 -21.29
C TYR A 120 -1.33 -3.16 -21.76
N VAL A 121 -1.89 -2.39 -20.84
CA VAL A 121 -2.18 -0.97 -21.02
C VAL A 121 -1.37 -0.25 -19.96
N PRO A 122 -0.42 0.63 -20.34
CA PRO A 122 0.29 1.46 -19.38
C PRO A 122 -0.69 2.21 -18.49
N GLU A 123 -0.40 2.29 -17.18
CA GLU A 123 -1.17 3.14 -16.28
C GLU A 123 -0.95 4.61 -16.69
N GLU A 124 -2.03 5.41 -16.72
CA GLU A 124 -1.94 6.86 -16.88
C GLU A 124 -0.96 7.45 -15.85
N ASP A 125 -0.12 8.40 -16.27
CA ASP A 125 0.96 8.98 -15.45
C ASP A 125 0.48 9.37 -14.05
N THR A 126 -0.67 10.05 -13.93
CA THR A 126 -1.25 10.45 -12.64
C THR A 126 -1.55 9.26 -11.73
N ARG A 127 -2.11 8.17 -12.26
CA ARG A 127 -2.42 6.95 -11.48
C ARG A 127 -1.14 6.21 -11.08
N LEU A 128 -0.15 6.15 -11.98
CA LEU A 128 1.15 5.55 -11.72
C LEU A 128 1.88 6.31 -10.59
N LEU A 129 1.94 7.64 -10.69
CA LEU A 129 2.53 8.51 -9.67
C LEU A 129 1.80 8.35 -8.33
N LEU A 130 0.47 8.39 -8.32
CA LEU A 130 -0.33 8.21 -7.09
C LEU A 130 -0.04 6.87 -6.41
N LYS A 131 0.05 5.79 -7.19
CA LYS A 131 0.38 4.45 -6.70
C LYS A 131 1.79 4.41 -6.12
N ASN A 132 2.77 5.00 -6.78
CA ASN A 132 4.15 5.07 -6.28
C ASN A 132 4.27 5.93 -5.01
N CYS A 133 3.60 7.08 -4.95
CA CYS A 133 3.50 7.90 -3.74
C CYS A 133 2.89 7.11 -2.58
N TYR A 134 1.83 6.33 -2.82
CA TYR A 134 1.25 5.50 -1.77
C TYR A 134 2.20 4.39 -1.29
N ARG A 135 2.94 3.74 -2.20
CA ARG A 135 3.96 2.74 -1.83
C ARG A 135 5.02 3.36 -0.90
N GLN A 136 5.50 4.56 -1.22
CA GLN A 136 6.46 5.27 -0.36
C GLN A 136 5.85 5.70 0.97
N TYR A 137 4.61 6.19 0.97
CA TYR A 137 3.88 6.51 2.19
C TYR A 137 3.78 5.28 3.12
N GLN A 138 3.47 4.10 2.58
CA GLN A 138 3.42 2.86 3.36
C GLN A 138 4.77 2.48 3.96
N GLN A 139 5.86 2.63 3.19
CA GLN A 139 7.21 2.38 3.68
C GLN A 139 7.56 3.32 4.82
N TYR A 140 7.35 4.62 4.63
CA TYR A 140 7.68 5.62 5.65
C TYR A 140 6.80 5.50 6.89
N SER A 141 5.54 5.07 6.75
CA SER A 141 4.65 4.82 7.90
C SER A 141 5.16 3.68 8.79
N LYS A 142 5.73 2.62 8.20
CA LYS A 142 6.43 1.56 8.95
C LYS A 142 7.66 2.09 9.67
N VAL A 143 8.49 2.86 8.97
CA VAL A 143 9.70 3.48 9.54
C VAL A 143 9.33 4.43 10.69
N GLN A 144 8.31 5.27 10.53
CA GLN A 144 7.83 6.16 11.58
C GLN A 144 7.40 5.37 12.83
N THR A 145 6.69 4.25 12.65
CA THR A 145 6.27 3.39 13.78
C THR A 145 7.48 2.83 14.51
N MET A 146 8.49 2.36 13.78
CA MET A 146 9.76 1.89 14.35
C MET A 146 10.50 2.98 15.11
N LEU A 147 10.60 4.18 14.52
CA LEU A 147 11.25 5.34 15.15
C LEU A 147 10.51 5.83 16.40
N LYS A 148 9.18 5.80 16.40
CA LYS A 148 8.37 6.07 17.60
C LYS A 148 8.68 5.09 18.71
N ASN A 149 8.70 3.79 18.40
CA ASN A 149 9.00 2.76 19.39
C ASN A 149 10.43 2.89 19.94
N ASN A 150 11.40 3.22 19.08
CA ASN A 150 12.77 3.51 19.50
C ASN A 150 12.82 4.71 20.47
N LEU A 151 12.19 5.83 20.08
CA LEU A 151 12.16 7.03 20.92
C LEU A 151 11.45 6.76 22.25
N ILE A 152 10.32 6.05 22.25
CA ILE A 152 9.61 5.65 23.47
C ILE A 152 10.53 4.80 24.35
N SER A 153 11.23 3.81 23.79
CA SER A 153 12.18 2.98 24.55
C SER A 153 13.31 3.78 25.18
N LEU A 154 13.84 4.80 24.50
CA LEU A 154 14.84 5.70 25.09
C LEU A 154 14.21 6.56 26.21
N LEU A 155 13.00 7.08 25.98
CA LEU A 155 12.29 7.88 26.98
C LEU A 155 11.90 7.05 28.20
N ASP A 156 11.60 5.76 28.08
CA ASP A 156 11.34 4.88 29.22
C ASP A 156 12.56 4.74 30.16
N ALA A 157 13.77 5.08 29.71
CA ALA A 157 14.96 5.13 30.55
C ALA A 157 15.26 6.53 31.15
N VAL A 158 14.64 7.60 30.65
CA VAL A 158 15.01 9.00 30.95
C VAL A 158 13.84 9.83 31.50
N PHE A 159 12.64 9.60 30.98
CA PHE A 159 11.37 10.20 31.36
C PHE A 159 10.20 9.26 30.99
N PRO A 160 9.96 8.19 31.78
CA PRO A 160 8.97 7.17 31.47
C PRO A 160 7.56 7.74 31.31
N GLU A 161 6.79 7.14 30.41
CA GLU A 161 5.41 7.51 30.07
C GLU A 161 5.18 8.94 29.56
N VAL A 162 6.23 9.72 29.27
CA VAL A 162 6.09 11.10 28.79
C VAL A 162 5.28 11.20 27.49
N ASN A 163 5.34 10.17 26.64
CA ASN A 163 4.56 10.05 25.41
C ASN A 163 3.04 9.98 25.66
N ARG A 164 2.60 9.53 26.85
CA ARG A 164 1.19 9.40 27.24
C ARG A 164 0.60 10.68 27.86
N LEU A 165 1.42 11.70 28.11
CA LEU A 165 0.97 12.97 28.71
C LEU A 165 0.08 13.81 27.77
N PHE A 166 0.15 13.54 26.47
CA PHE A 166 -0.56 14.27 25.43
C PHE A 166 -1.32 13.32 24.51
N ASN A 167 -2.63 13.55 24.38
CA ASN A 167 -3.52 12.76 23.51
C ASN A 167 -3.91 13.51 22.23
N SER A 168 -3.25 14.63 21.93
CA SER A 168 -3.53 15.41 20.72
C SER A 168 -3.09 14.67 19.47
N SER A 169 -3.95 14.65 18.45
CA SER A 169 -3.61 14.12 17.13
C SER A 169 -2.43 14.86 16.49
N PRO A 170 -1.68 14.21 15.58
CA PRO A 170 -0.67 14.88 14.77
C PRO A 170 -1.25 16.05 13.98
N ARG A 171 -0.46 17.11 13.80
CA ARG A 171 -0.79 18.25 12.95
C ARG A 171 -0.68 17.90 11.47
N ALA A 172 -1.17 18.80 10.61
CA ALA A 172 -1.15 18.63 9.15
C ALA A 172 0.27 18.51 8.56
N ASP A 173 1.26 19.13 9.21
CA ASP A 173 2.70 19.06 8.88
C ASP A 173 3.39 17.80 9.47
N GLY A 174 2.64 16.94 10.17
CA GLY A 174 3.15 15.74 10.83
C GLY A 174 3.76 15.98 12.23
N SER A 175 3.75 17.22 12.74
CA SER A 175 4.24 17.51 14.09
C SER A 175 3.34 16.88 15.16
N GLU A 176 3.95 16.37 16.23
CA GLU A 176 3.26 15.76 17.36
C GLU A 176 3.68 16.44 18.66
N LYS A 177 2.70 16.85 19.47
CA LYS A 177 2.92 17.63 20.70
C LYS A 177 3.87 16.96 21.67
N TRP A 178 3.76 15.64 21.86
CA TRP A 178 4.63 14.90 22.77
C TRP A 178 6.08 14.87 22.28
N VAL A 179 6.30 14.74 20.95
CA VAL A 179 7.63 14.77 20.32
C VAL A 179 8.25 16.17 20.46
N ASP A 180 7.47 17.22 20.20
CA ASP A 180 7.91 18.61 20.36
C ASP A 180 8.21 18.94 21.83
N PHE A 181 7.46 18.35 22.76
CA PHE A 181 7.70 18.49 24.19
C PHE A 181 9.02 17.85 24.60
N VAL A 182 9.25 16.58 24.27
CA VAL A 182 10.51 15.89 24.63
C VAL A 182 11.72 16.46 23.89
N SER A 183 11.53 17.15 22.77
CA SER A 183 12.60 17.90 22.10
C SER A 183 13.15 19.04 22.96
N THR A 184 12.32 19.64 23.82
CA THR A 184 12.72 20.69 24.77
C THR A 184 13.00 20.13 26.17
N PHE A 185 12.19 19.18 26.64
CA PHE A 185 12.21 18.58 27.97
C PHE A 185 12.55 17.09 27.88
N TRP A 186 13.74 16.78 27.37
CA TRP A 186 14.19 15.42 27.02
C TRP A 186 14.44 14.51 28.23
N HIS A 187 14.40 15.03 29.46
CA HIS A 187 14.61 14.26 30.70
C HIS A 187 13.70 14.76 31.81
N CYS A 188 13.26 13.86 32.71
CA CYS A 188 12.45 14.24 33.87
C CYS A 188 13.09 15.36 34.72
N ARG A 189 14.43 15.36 34.88
CA ARG A 189 15.18 16.39 35.60
C ARG A 189 15.17 17.76 34.91
N CYS A 190 14.80 17.87 33.63
CA CYS A 190 14.53 19.16 32.99
C CYS A 190 13.28 19.85 33.56
N VAL A 191 12.42 19.08 34.23
CA VAL A 191 11.17 19.51 34.85
C VAL A 191 11.31 19.49 36.38
N SER A 192 11.73 18.38 36.97
CA SER A 192 11.70 18.16 38.43
C SER A 192 12.70 18.99 39.24
N THR A 193 13.77 19.51 38.60
CA THR A 193 14.71 20.42 39.24
C THR A 193 14.18 21.85 39.39
N LEU A 194 13.09 22.18 38.70
CA LEU A 194 12.44 23.48 38.78
C LEU A 194 11.30 23.42 39.80
N SER A 195 11.03 24.54 40.47
CA SER A 195 9.78 24.70 41.22
C SER A 195 8.59 24.67 40.25
N LEU A 196 7.41 24.26 40.73
CA LEU A 196 6.19 24.22 39.93
C LEU A 196 5.92 25.58 39.25
N LYS A 197 6.09 26.70 39.97
CA LYS A 197 5.91 28.05 39.42
C LYS A 197 6.86 28.34 38.26
N SER A 198 8.14 28.01 38.42
CA SER A 198 9.16 28.21 37.39
C SER A 198 8.95 27.31 36.18
N PHE A 199 8.58 26.04 36.40
CA PHE A 199 8.24 25.11 35.32
C PHE A 199 6.99 25.57 34.55
N SER A 200 5.90 25.93 35.25
CA SER A 200 4.67 26.41 34.61
C SER A 200 4.92 27.65 33.74
N ALA A 201 5.74 28.59 34.20
CA ALA A 201 6.13 29.75 33.38
C ALA A 201 6.92 29.36 32.12
N ARG A 202 7.83 28.38 32.24
CA ARG A 202 8.61 27.86 31.10
C ARG A 202 7.72 27.07 30.13
N TYR A 203 6.81 26.25 30.64
CA TYR A 203 5.84 25.50 29.85
C TYR A 203 4.87 26.45 29.11
N LEU A 204 4.41 27.54 29.74
CA LEU A 204 3.63 28.59 29.08
C LEU A 204 4.39 29.22 27.90
N LYS A 205 5.66 29.58 28.09
CA LYS A 205 6.52 30.10 27.01
C LYS A 205 6.70 29.07 25.89
N TRP A 206 6.92 27.81 26.23
CA TRP A 206 7.04 26.72 25.25
C TRP A 206 5.75 26.52 24.45
N CYS A 207 4.59 26.54 25.11
CA CYS A 207 3.28 26.47 24.48
C CYS A 207 3.06 27.61 23.49
N ARG A 208 3.35 28.86 23.89
CA ARG A 208 3.25 30.03 23.00
C ARG A 208 4.17 29.90 21.78
N LYS A 209 5.43 29.48 21.98
CA LYS A 209 6.40 29.31 20.88
C LYS A 209 5.95 28.29 19.83
N HIS A 210 5.34 27.19 20.25
CA HIS A 210 4.93 26.10 19.34
C HIS A 210 3.45 26.18 18.93
N GLY A 211 2.71 27.19 19.37
CA GLY A 211 1.27 27.34 19.09
C GLY A 211 0.40 26.28 19.77
N TYR A 212 0.75 25.84 20.99
CA TYR A 212 -0.07 24.92 21.79
C TYR A 212 -0.88 25.66 22.85
N TYR A 213 -2.05 25.11 23.16
CA TYR A 213 -2.83 25.56 24.33
C TYR A 213 -2.09 25.23 25.64
N PHE A 214 -2.04 26.22 26.52
CA PHE A 214 -1.50 26.09 27.87
C PHE A 214 -2.61 25.71 28.85
N SER A 215 -2.33 24.75 29.72
CA SER A 215 -3.20 24.39 30.85
C SER A 215 -2.36 24.31 32.11
N GLN A 216 -2.84 24.96 33.17
CA GLN A 216 -2.21 24.95 34.50
C GLN A 216 -2.25 23.54 35.10
N GLU A 217 -3.37 22.84 34.97
CA GLU A 217 -3.54 21.46 35.45
C GLU A 217 -2.55 20.51 34.76
N LYS A 218 -2.39 20.64 33.44
CA LYS A 218 -1.41 19.84 32.69
C LYS A 218 0.02 20.15 33.12
N ALA A 219 0.34 21.41 33.43
CA ALA A 219 1.65 21.77 33.96
C ALA A 219 1.92 21.08 35.32
N PHE A 220 0.92 21.06 36.20
CA PHE A 220 0.99 20.34 37.48
C PHE A 220 1.17 18.83 37.28
N GLU A 221 0.39 18.20 36.40
CA GLU A 221 0.50 16.77 36.08
C GLU A 221 1.91 16.40 35.59
N ILE A 222 2.44 17.16 34.62
CA ILE A 222 3.78 16.93 34.07
C ILE A 222 4.84 17.07 35.17
N HIS A 223 4.73 18.09 36.02
CA HIS A 223 5.68 18.34 37.11
C HIS A 223 5.65 17.25 38.17
N SER A 224 4.44 16.85 38.61
CA SER A 224 4.26 15.75 39.56
C SER A 224 4.83 14.44 39.02
N LYS A 225 4.54 14.07 37.76
CA LYS A 225 5.11 12.87 37.13
C LYS A 225 6.64 12.94 37.04
N ALA A 226 7.19 14.11 36.75
CA ALA A 226 8.64 14.28 36.68
C ALA A 226 9.32 14.17 38.05
N GLN A 227 8.66 14.59 39.13
CA GLN A 227 9.19 14.48 40.50
C GLN A 227 9.21 13.03 41.01
N SER A 228 8.18 12.24 40.69
CA SER A 228 8.11 10.82 41.05
C SER A 228 8.87 9.90 40.09
N CYS A 229 9.50 10.46 39.05
CA CYS A 229 10.16 9.70 38.00
C CYS A 229 11.50 9.12 38.46
N ILE A 230 11.67 7.81 38.25
CA ILE A 230 12.97 7.14 38.36
C ILE A 230 13.59 7.11 36.95
N SER A 231 14.66 7.86 36.75
CA SER A 231 15.45 7.83 35.49
C SER A 231 16.66 6.92 35.64
N VAL A 232 16.81 5.96 34.74
CA VAL A 232 17.94 5.02 34.69
C VAL A 232 19.17 5.69 34.04
N MET A 233 18.95 6.46 32.97
CA MET A 233 20.03 7.17 32.28
C MET A 233 20.31 8.54 32.92
N PRO A 234 21.59 8.96 33.06
CA PRO A 234 21.94 10.22 33.68
C PRO A 234 21.63 11.43 32.78
N ARG A 235 21.37 12.59 33.40
CA ARG A 235 21.21 13.88 32.71
C ARG A 235 22.56 14.46 32.27
N ASN A 236 23.12 13.95 31.18
CA ASN A 236 24.34 14.46 30.55
C ASN A 236 24.14 14.67 29.04
N GLU A 237 25.17 15.22 28.38
CA GLU A 237 25.09 15.52 26.94
C GLU A 237 25.00 14.26 26.06
N THR A 238 25.53 13.11 26.49
CA THR A 238 25.42 11.85 25.76
C THR A 238 23.97 11.35 25.71
N THR A 239 23.28 11.30 26.86
CA THR A 239 21.86 10.93 26.93
C THR A 239 21.01 11.89 26.09
N LYS A 240 21.29 13.19 26.21
CA LYS A 240 20.60 14.22 25.42
C LYS A 240 20.80 14.02 23.93
N LEU A 241 22.03 13.74 23.48
CA LEU A 241 22.34 13.46 22.07
C LEU A 241 21.53 12.28 21.55
N LEU A 242 21.49 11.15 22.27
CA LEU A 242 20.73 9.96 21.87
C LEU A 242 19.24 10.28 21.65
N VAL A 243 18.61 10.94 22.63
CA VAL A 243 17.19 11.33 22.55
C VAL A 243 16.97 12.34 21.41
N GLN A 244 17.84 13.33 21.25
CA GLN A 244 17.71 14.34 20.20
C GLN A 244 17.88 13.77 18.80
N GLN A 245 18.78 12.79 18.60
CA GLN A 245 18.94 12.10 17.31
C GLN A 245 17.69 11.28 16.95
N ALA A 246 17.13 10.53 17.91
CA ALA A 246 15.89 9.79 17.70
C ALA A 246 14.72 10.73 17.36
N ILE A 247 14.62 11.88 18.05
CA ILE A 247 13.63 12.92 17.75
C ILE A 247 13.82 13.50 16.34
N ALA A 248 15.06 13.82 15.95
CA ALA A 248 15.35 14.40 14.64
C ALA A 248 14.93 13.46 13.50
N GLN A 249 15.27 12.17 13.60
CA GLN A 249 14.88 11.15 12.62
C GLN A 249 13.35 10.99 12.55
N LEU A 250 12.68 10.97 13.71
CA LEU A 250 11.22 10.87 13.77
C LEU A 250 10.56 12.10 13.13
N LYS A 251 11.02 13.32 13.46
CA LYS A 251 10.49 14.57 12.90
C LYS A 251 10.65 14.62 11.39
N ALA A 252 11.83 14.30 10.87
CA ALA A 252 12.08 14.27 9.42
C ALA A 252 11.15 13.27 8.71
N THR A 253 10.98 12.07 9.28
CA THR A 253 10.08 11.05 8.71
C THR A 253 8.62 11.46 8.76
N SER A 254 8.17 12.08 9.87
CA SER A 254 6.80 12.60 10.01
C SER A 254 6.50 13.71 9.00
N ALA A 255 7.43 14.64 8.78
CA ALA A 255 7.29 15.70 7.79
C ALA A 255 7.24 15.13 6.36
N ALA A 256 8.08 14.15 6.04
CA ALA A 256 8.05 13.47 4.75
C ALA A 256 6.73 12.74 4.50
N LEU A 257 6.16 12.10 5.53
CA LEU A 257 4.83 11.48 5.45
C LEU A 257 3.71 12.49 5.21
N ALA A 258 3.77 13.66 5.87
CA ALA A 258 2.81 14.73 5.66
C ALA A 258 2.87 15.26 4.22
N ALA A 259 4.07 15.47 3.67
CA ALA A 259 4.27 15.89 2.28
C ALA A 259 3.73 14.84 1.30
N LEU A 260 4.05 13.55 1.49
CA LEU A 260 3.53 12.46 0.66
C LEU A 260 1.99 12.39 0.71
N LYS A 261 1.39 12.62 1.88
CA LYS A 261 -0.07 12.63 2.04
C LYS A 261 -0.70 13.77 1.23
N GLN A 262 -0.11 14.97 1.25
CA GLN A 262 -0.58 16.10 0.46
C GLN A 262 -0.45 15.84 -1.04
N GLU A 263 0.70 15.29 -1.47
CA GLU A 263 0.94 14.94 -2.86
C GLU A 263 -0.08 13.89 -3.37
N MET A 264 -0.31 12.84 -2.58
CA MET A 264 -1.34 11.85 -2.88
C MET A 264 -2.73 12.48 -3.00
N GLN A 265 -3.07 13.45 -2.16
CA GLN A 265 -4.35 14.14 -2.25
C GLN A 265 -4.45 14.98 -3.53
N SER A 266 -3.38 15.67 -3.92
CA SER A 266 -3.31 16.45 -5.17
C SER A 266 -3.47 15.56 -6.40
N LEU A 267 -2.67 14.50 -6.49
CA LEU A 267 -2.73 13.53 -7.59
C LEU A 267 -4.10 12.84 -7.66
N ALA A 268 -4.68 12.48 -6.52
CA ALA A 268 -6.02 11.90 -6.49
C ALA A 268 -7.06 12.89 -6.99
N ALA A 269 -6.99 14.18 -6.59
CA ALA A 269 -7.93 15.21 -7.00
C ALA A 269 -7.90 15.52 -8.50
N ALA A 270 -6.78 15.25 -9.17
CA ALA A 270 -6.65 15.40 -10.61
C ALA A 270 -7.33 14.26 -11.42
N LEU A 271 -7.69 13.14 -10.77
CA LEU A 271 -8.31 12.00 -11.44
C LEU A 271 -9.83 12.19 -11.56
N PRO A 272 -10.44 11.75 -12.68
CA PRO A 272 -11.87 11.97 -12.92
C PRO A 272 -12.74 11.30 -11.86
N GLU A 273 -12.38 10.13 -11.36
CA GLU A 273 -13.15 9.40 -10.34
C GLU A 273 -13.17 10.06 -8.94
N TYR A 274 -12.36 11.09 -8.68
CA TYR A 274 -12.20 11.68 -7.35
C TYR A 274 -13.49 12.12 -6.66
N PRO A 275 -14.41 12.88 -7.31
CA PRO A 275 -15.62 13.37 -6.66
C PRO A 275 -16.48 12.22 -6.11
N VAL A 276 -16.68 11.18 -6.93
CA VAL A 276 -17.48 10.01 -6.57
C VAL A 276 -16.83 9.20 -5.44
N VAL A 277 -15.50 9.09 -5.44
CA VAL A 277 -14.79 8.39 -4.36
C VAL A 277 -14.88 9.15 -3.03
N MET A 278 -14.83 10.48 -3.08
CA MET A 278 -14.88 11.34 -1.90
C MET A 278 -16.29 11.45 -1.29
N GLU A 279 -17.34 11.24 -2.07
CA GLU A 279 -18.73 11.13 -1.60
C GLU A 279 -18.99 9.84 -0.81
N MET A 280 -18.15 8.81 -0.98
CA MET A 280 -18.34 7.54 -0.26
C MET A 280 -18.06 7.70 1.24
N PHE A 281 -18.98 7.19 2.05
CA PHE A 281 -18.87 7.27 3.50
C PHE A 281 -17.59 6.57 4.01
N GLY A 282 -16.94 7.19 4.99
CA GLY A 282 -15.76 6.63 5.66
C GLY A 282 -14.48 6.66 4.83
N VAL A 283 -14.50 7.25 3.63
CA VAL A 283 -13.32 7.35 2.76
C VAL A 283 -12.50 8.62 3.08
N GLY A 284 -13.09 9.79 2.83
CA GLY A 284 -12.48 11.10 3.08
C GLY A 284 -11.12 11.32 2.41
N SER A 285 -10.48 12.46 2.71
CA SER A 285 -9.23 12.89 2.07
C SER A 285 -8.00 12.04 2.44
N THR A 286 -8.13 11.18 3.45
CA THR A 286 -7.01 10.33 3.90
C THR A 286 -7.07 8.93 3.29
N LEU A 287 -8.23 8.27 3.26
CA LEU A 287 -8.34 6.90 2.74
C LEU A 287 -8.74 6.87 1.26
N GLY A 288 -9.37 7.93 0.73
CA GLY A 288 -9.74 8.05 -0.69
C GLY A 288 -8.55 7.94 -1.62
N PRO A 289 -7.51 8.78 -1.47
CA PRO A 289 -6.30 8.67 -2.27
C PRO A 289 -5.63 7.29 -2.16
N GLN A 290 -5.69 6.64 -1.00
CA GLN A 290 -5.14 5.28 -0.80
C GLN A 290 -5.94 4.21 -1.54
N LEU A 291 -7.27 4.32 -1.58
CA LEU A 291 -8.14 3.43 -2.35
C LEU A 291 -7.85 3.59 -3.85
N MET A 292 -7.83 4.84 -4.33
CA MET A 292 -7.57 5.17 -5.73
C MET A 292 -6.18 4.69 -6.17
N ALA A 293 -5.16 4.87 -5.32
CA ALA A 293 -3.81 4.38 -5.57
C ALA A 293 -3.71 2.85 -5.77
N GLU A 294 -4.45 2.07 -4.98
CA GLU A 294 -4.40 0.60 -5.07
C GLU A 294 -5.30 0.02 -6.15
N ILE A 295 -6.49 0.61 -6.33
CA ILE A 295 -7.46 0.12 -7.31
C ILE A 295 -7.03 0.52 -8.71
N GLY A 296 -6.49 1.72 -8.88
CA GLY A 296 -6.16 2.30 -10.19
C GLY A 296 -7.42 2.51 -11.02
N ASP A 297 -7.28 2.41 -12.35
CA ASP A 297 -8.44 2.48 -13.25
C ASP A 297 -9.35 1.26 -13.03
N VAL A 298 -10.58 1.52 -12.58
CA VAL A 298 -11.56 0.46 -12.29
C VAL A 298 -11.98 -0.30 -13.56
N ARG A 299 -11.86 0.30 -14.74
CA ARG A 299 -12.26 -0.30 -16.03
C ARG A 299 -11.40 -1.51 -16.41
N ARG A 300 -10.22 -1.68 -15.80
CA ARG A 300 -9.38 -2.87 -15.97
C ARG A 300 -9.99 -4.14 -15.40
N PHE A 301 -11.00 -4.01 -14.53
CA PHE A 301 -11.69 -5.15 -13.94
C PHE A 301 -12.94 -5.46 -14.77
N HIS A 302 -13.01 -6.66 -15.35
CA HIS A 302 -14.17 -7.09 -16.14
C HIS A 302 -15.46 -7.27 -15.31
N SER A 303 -15.37 -7.28 -13.98
CA SER A 303 -16.53 -7.36 -13.09
C SER A 303 -16.19 -6.92 -11.67
N LYS A 304 -17.24 -6.57 -10.90
CA LYS A 304 -17.13 -6.35 -9.44
C LYS A 304 -16.51 -7.53 -8.68
N LYS A 305 -16.71 -8.77 -9.15
CA LYS A 305 -16.09 -9.96 -8.54
C LYS A 305 -14.58 -9.99 -8.75
N ALA A 306 -14.11 -9.53 -9.92
CA ALA A 306 -12.68 -9.43 -10.21
C ALA A 306 -11.97 -8.41 -9.30
N LEU A 307 -12.59 -7.26 -9.03
CA LEU A 307 -12.06 -6.29 -8.05
C LEU A 307 -11.98 -6.87 -6.64
N VAL A 308 -13.01 -7.60 -6.20
CA VAL A 308 -13.03 -8.27 -4.89
C VAL A 308 -11.94 -9.34 -4.77
N ALA A 309 -11.73 -10.12 -5.84
CA ALA A 309 -10.64 -11.11 -5.92
C ALA A 309 -9.26 -10.42 -5.91
N PHE A 310 -9.11 -9.29 -6.62
CA PHE A 310 -7.89 -8.48 -6.58
C PHE A 310 -7.59 -7.91 -5.19
N ALA A 311 -8.61 -7.55 -4.40
CA ALA A 311 -8.44 -7.21 -3.00
C ALA A 311 -8.10 -8.46 -2.14
N GLY A 312 -8.45 -9.66 -2.58
CA GLY A 312 -8.24 -10.92 -1.86
C GLY A 312 -9.11 -11.04 -0.60
N ILE A 313 -10.31 -10.46 -0.65
CA ILE A 313 -11.34 -10.54 0.40
C ILE A 313 -12.52 -11.45 -0.01
N ASP A 314 -12.39 -12.12 -1.16
CA ASP A 314 -13.28 -13.19 -1.55
C ASP A 314 -13.08 -14.42 -0.64
N ALA A 315 -14.18 -15.13 -0.39
CA ALA A 315 -14.18 -16.41 0.31
C ALA A 315 -14.58 -17.49 -0.71
N PRO A 316 -13.63 -17.97 -1.54
CA PRO A 316 -13.91 -18.96 -2.57
C PRO A 316 -14.43 -20.27 -1.94
N PRO A 317 -15.27 -21.04 -2.65
CA PRO A 317 -15.77 -22.31 -2.15
C PRO A 317 -14.62 -23.33 -2.01
N CYS A 318 -14.33 -23.77 -0.78
CA CYS A 318 -13.50 -24.93 -0.53
C CYS A 318 -14.40 -26.17 -0.42
N GLN A 319 -14.65 -26.84 -1.54
CA GLN A 319 -15.34 -28.14 -1.57
C GLN A 319 -14.32 -29.28 -1.54
N SER A 320 -13.61 -29.42 -0.42
CA SER A 320 -12.94 -30.68 -0.08
C SER A 320 -13.86 -31.39 0.91
N GLY A 321 -14.30 -32.61 0.58
CA GLY A 321 -15.50 -33.30 1.12
C GLY A 321 -15.66 -33.49 2.64
N GLN A 322 -14.76 -32.96 3.48
CA GLN A 322 -14.85 -33.00 4.94
C GLN A 322 -14.76 -31.62 5.63
N MET A 323 -14.64 -30.50 4.89
CA MET A 323 -14.56 -29.18 5.53
C MET A 323 -15.93 -28.55 5.79
N ASP A 324 -16.14 -28.21 7.05
CA ASP A 324 -17.34 -27.56 7.55
C ASP A 324 -17.58 -26.21 6.84
N ILE A 325 -18.75 -26.09 6.20
CA ILE A 325 -19.12 -24.99 5.29
C ILE A 325 -19.15 -23.62 6.02
N HIS A 326 -19.20 -23.66 7.35
CA HIS A 326 -19.43 -22.52 8.24
C HIS A 326 -18.19 -21.72 8.65
N SER A 327 -16.95 -22.21 8.43
CA SER A 327 -15.71 -21.50 8.81
C SER A 327 -14.80 -21.19 7.60
N ARG A 328 -15.19 -20.19 6.79
CA ARG A 328 -14.43 -19.78 5.60
C ARG A 328 -13.45 -18.65 5.91
N SER A 329 -12.23 -18.77 5.41
CA SER A 329 -11.23 -17.70 5.44
C SER A 329 -11.19 -16.94 4.11
N ILE A 330 -10.82 -15.66 4.17
CA ILE A 330 -10.55 -14.86 2.96
C ILE A 330 -9.31 -15.41 2.24
N SER A 331 -9.26 -15.29 0.91
CA SER A 331 -8.17 -15.83 0.10
C SER A 331 -6.80 -15.24 0.46
N LYS A 332 -6.74 -13.94 0.80
CA LYS A 332 -5.51 -13.14 1.01
C LYS A 332 -4.53 -13.13 -0.17
N ARG A 333 -4.93 -13.64 -1.34
CA ARG A 333 -4.09 -13.72 -2.56
C ARG A 333 -3.92 -12.38 -3.29
N GLY A 334 -4.77 -11.40 -2.97
CA GLY A 334 -4.78 -10.06 -3.56
C GLY A 334 -3.94 -8.99 -2.82
N SER A 335 -4.15 -7.70 -3.13
CA SER A 335 -3.43 -6.57 -2.53
C SER A 335 -3.63 -6.46 -1.01
N ALA A 336 -2.58 -6.71 -0.24
CA ALA A 336 -2.59 -6.54 1.21
C ALA A 336 -2.79 -5.08 1.63
N ALA A 337 -2.28 -4.14 0.82
CA ALA A 337 -2.43 -2.71 1.01
C ALA A 337 -3.90 -2.28 0.88
N LEU A 338 -4.60 -2.76 -0.16
CA LEU A 338 -6.02 -2.49 -0.35
C LEU A 338 -6.86 -3.06 0.80
N ARG A 339 -6.57 -4.29 1.25
CA ARG A 339 -7.24 -4.88 2.43
C ARG A 339 -7.08 -4.03 3.68
N ARG A 340 -5.88 -3.52 3.92
CA ARG A 340 -5.61 -2.63 5.06
C ARG A 340 -6.44 -1.36 4.97
N THR A 341 -6.45 -0.70 3.81
CA THR A 341 -7.23 0.53 3.61
C THR A 341 -8.72 0.27 3.81
N LEU A 342 -9.27 -0.79 3.23
CA LEU A 342 -10.66 -1.18 3.43
C LEU A 342 -10.99 -1.47 4.89
N PHE A 343 -10.10 -2.14 5.61
CA PHE A 343 -10.28 -2.39 7.05
C PHE A 343 -10.37 -1.08 7.85
N LEU A 344 -9.56 -0.07 7.51
CA LEU A 344 -9.62 1.25 8.14
C LEU A 344 -10.93 1.99 7.81
N VAL A 345 -11.39 1.93 6.55
CA VAL A 345 -12.70 2.47 6.15
C VAL A 345 -13.80 1.84 6.99
N MET A 346 -13.83 0.50 7.10
CA MET A 346 -14.82 -0.22 7.91
C MET A 346 -14.74 0.13 9.42
N GLY A 347 -13.56 0.53 9.91
CA GLY A 347 -13.40 1.05 11.27
C GLY A 347 -14.15 2.36 11.48
N ILE A 348 -14.14 3.27 10.49
CA ILE A 348 -14.88 4.53 10.54
C ILE A 348 -16.39 4.29 10.51
N TYR A 349 -16.84 3.34 9.70
CA TYR A 349 -18.23 2.86 9.70
C TYR A 349 -18.67 2.39 11.08
N LEU A 350 -17.86 1.56 11.75
CA LEU A 350 -18.18 1.03 13.07
C LEU A 350 -18.18 2.12 14.15
N GLN A 351 -17.28 3.10 14.06
CA GLN A 351 -17.18 4.20 15.02
C GLN A 351 -18.32 5.22 14.87
N SER A 352 -18.74 5.49 13.63
CA SER A 352 -19.72 6.54 13.33
C SER A 352 -21.16 6.03 13.32
N ALA A 353 -21.36 4.72 13.13
CA ALA A 353 -22.65 4.04 13.11
C ALA A 353 -23.75 4.72 12.26
N PRO A 354 -23.50 5.02 10.97
CA PRO A 354 -24.48 5.73 10.12
C PRO A 354 -25.66 4.82 9.75
N LEU A 355 -26.80 4.99 10.42
CA LEU A 355 -27.97 4.10 10.30
C LEU A 355 -28.57 4.02 8.89
N ASP A 356 -28.48 5.10 8.11
CA ASP A 356 -29.02 5.18 6.75
C ASP A 356 -28.05 4.68 5.67
N GLU A 357 -26.82 4.31 6.05
CA GLU A 357 -25.81 3.91 5.08
C GLU A 357 -25.90 2.39 4.77
N PRO A 358 -26.00 1.98 3.49
CA PRO A 358 -26.25 0.58 3.12
C PRO A 358 -25.16 -0.44 3.52
N VAL A 359 -23.89 -0.07 3.48
CA VAL A 359 -22.76 -0.88 3.98
C VAL A 359 -22.85 -1.06 5.49
N TYR A 360 -23.17 -0.02 6.26
CA TYR A 360 -23.36 -0.10 7.70
C TYR A 360 -24.55 -1.00 8.06
N GLN A 361 -25.71 -0.81 7.43
CA GLN A 361 -26.87 -1.68 7.65
C GLN A 361 -26.55 -3.17 7.41
N PHE A 362 -25.71 -3.45 6.40
CA PHE A 362 -25.22 -4.80 6.16
C PHE A 362 -24.24 -5.28 7.23
N MET A 363 -23.32 -4.41 7.66
CA MET A 363 -22.39 -4.69 8.74
C MET A 363 -23.14 -5.04 10.03
N ASP A 364 -24.15 -4.24 10.37
CA ASP A 364 -24.95 -4.41 11.57
C ASP A 364 -25.78 -5.70 11.52
N LYS A 365 -26.39 -6.01 10.38
CA LYS A 365 -27.01 -7.32 10.14
C LYS A 365 -26.03 -8.48 10.37
N LYS A 366 -24.78 -8.37 9.89
CA LYS A 366 -23.78 -9.43 10.13
C LYS A 366 -23.34 -9.52 11.58
N ARG A 367 -23.38 -8.42 12.32
CA ARG A 367 -23.17 -8.41 13.78
C ARG A 367 -24.31 -9.08 14.53
N SER A 368 -25.56 -8.79 14.16
CA SER A 368 -26.75 -9.41 14.78
C SER A 368 -26.84 -10.91 14.50
N GLU A 369 -26.32 -11.36 13.35
CA GLU A 369 -26.12 -12.79 13.03
C GLU A 369 -25.01 -13.48 13.86
N GLY A 370 -24.34 -12.77 14.77
CA GLY A 370 -23.28 -13.33 15.63
C GLY A 370 -21.95 -13.58 14.91
N LYS A 371 -21.70 -12.95 13.75
CA LYS A 371 -20.44 -13.15 13.01
C LYS A 371 -19.25 -12.56 13.79
N PRO A 372 -18.07 -13.21 13.78
CA PRO A 372 -16.87 -12.68 14.42
C PRO A 372 -16.43 -11.32 13.85
N TYR A 373 -15.75 -10.51 14.66
CA TYR A 373 -15.25 -9.15 14.34
C TYR A 373 -14.64 -9.04 12.93
N LYS A 374 -13.60 -9.84 12.65
CA LYS A 374 -12.89 -9.77 11.35
C LYS A 374 -13.76 -10.22 10.17
N VAL A 375 -14.75 -11.08 10.41
CA VAL A 375 -15.62 -11.64 9.36
C VAL A 375 -16.60 -10.59 8.87
N TYR A 376 -17.35 -9.93 9.77
CA TYR A 376 -18.29 -8.90 9.33
C TYR A 376 -17.57 -7.67 8.77
N MET A 377 -16.37 -7.34 9.26
CA MET A 377 -15.55 -6.26 8.71
C MET A 377 -15.20 -6.52 7.25
N MET A 378 -14.69 -7.72 6.93
CA MET A 378 -14.31 -8.06 5.55
C MET A 378 -15.52 -8.33 4.64
N ALA A 379 -16.62 -8.86 5.18
CA ALA A 379 -17.87 -9.00 4.43
C ALA A 379 -18.43 -7.62 4.04
N SER A 380 -18.37 -6.64 4.94
CA SER A 380 -18.80 -5.27 4.68
C SER A 380 -17.86 -4.56 3.70
N ALA A 381 -16.55 -4.78 3.80
CA ALA A 381 -15.58 -4.30 2.81
C ALA A 381 -15.85 -4.86 1.40
N ASN A 382 -16.30 -6.12 1.29
CA ASN A 382 -16.74 -6.69 0.02
C ASN A 382 -17.98 -5.98 -0.53
N LYS A 383 -18.99 -5.72 0.33
CA LYS A 383 -20.16 -4.91 -0.07
C LYS A 383 -19.74 -3.51 -0.54
N PHE A 384 -18.84 -2.85 0.19
CA PHE A 384 -18.26 -1.56 -0.17
C PHE A 384 -17.58 -1.59 -1.55
N LEU A 385 -16.68 -2.56 -1.81
CA LEU A 385 -16.00 -2.66 -3.12
C LEU A 385 -16.97 -2.86 -4.29
N ARG A 386 -18.08 -3.58 -4.07
CA ARG A 386 -19.11 -3.76 -5.11
C ARG A 386 -19.83 -2.45 -5.42
N ILE A 387 -20.10 -1.64 -4.41
CA ILE A 387 -20.68 -0.29 -4.57
C ILE A 387 -19.66 0.64 -5.22
N TYR A 388 -18.40 0.59 -4.78
CA TYR A 388 -17.29 1.34 -5.38
C TYR A 388 -17.20 1.06 -6.89
N TYR A 389 -17.12 -0.21 -7.26
CA TYR A 389 -17.04 -0.62 -8.68
C TYR A 389 -18.21 -0.08 -9.48
N ALA A 390 -19.45 -0.27 -9.00
CA ALA A 390 -20.63 0.16 -9.72
C ALA A 390 -20.68 1.69 -9.89
N SER A 391 -20.43 2.44 -8.83
CA SER A 391 -20.55 3.91 -8.80
C SER A 391 -19.47 4.57 -9.65
N VAL A 392 -18.21 4.16 -9.47
CA VAL A 392 -17.09 4.73 -10.24
C VAL A 392 -17.19 4.36 -11.71
N THR A 393 -17.55 3.11 -12.04
CA THR A 393 -17.72 2.68 -13.44
C THR A 393 -18.85 3.46 -14.11
N ALA A 394 -20.00 3.62 -13.43
CA ALA A 394 -21.12 4.38 -13.96
C ALA A 394 -20.72 5.83 -14.26
N TYR A 395 -20.00 6.48 -13.35
CA TYR A 395 -19.53 7.85 -13.53
C TYR A 395 -18.50 8.01 -14.64
N LEU A 396 -17.50 7.12 -14.74
CA LEU A 396 -16.54 7.18 -15.84
C LEU A 396 -17.21 6.96 -17.20
N ASN A 397 -18.26 6.13 -17.26
CA ASN A 397 -19.05 5.93 -18.47
C ASN A 397 -19.88 7.17 -18.87
N THR A 398 -20.28 8.03 -17.93
CA THR A 398 -20.95 9.29 -18.29
C THR A 398 -19.98 10.30 -18.89
N LEU A 399 -18.73 10.32 -18.42
CA LEU A 399 -17.68 11.19 -18.97
C LEU A 399 -17.24 10.77 -20.38
N ALA A 400 -17.22 9.48 -20.70
CA ALA A 400 -16.81 8.98 -22.02
C ALA A 400 -17.86 9.21 -23.13
N ARG A 401 -19.06 9.70 -22.78
CA ARG A 401 -20.15 10.03 -23.72
C ARG A 401 -20.20 11.52 -24.10
N ILE A 402 -19.32 12.32 -23.50
CA ILE A 402 -19.10 13.74 -23.78
C ILE A 402 -17.78 13.82 -24.54
#